data_AF-A0A2M6V2Q9-F1
#
_entry.id   AF-A0A2M6V2Q9-F1
#
_cell.length_a   1.000
_cell.length_b   1.000
_cell.length_c   1.000
_cell.angle_alpha   90.00
_cell.angle_beta   90.00
_cell.angle_gamma   90.00
#
_symmetry.space_group_name_H-M   'P 1'
#
loop_
_entity.id
_entity.type
_entity.pdbx_description
1 polymer ?
#
loop_
_entity_poly.entity_id
_entity_poly.type
_entity_poly.pdbx_seq_one_letter_code
_entity_poly.pdbx_strand_id
1 'polypeptide(L)'
;MMSKPLGMFFLLLAACAVAPGLAQTPAAAPQGAAAPAAPAVPSTPQAAVQAGSRPHPITLAAAQQGVLSCSGRINQVVNALGVTDKSGVALLLPPAQQDQRLVPLVLEMPTTQGGSAYISATFAPNQANGCGANYDAVVYWPKSCDEVTQQSYASLKLLGRLIKDVVMLDCGTNMKVFLLPAGAAGCISIKREILL
;
A
#
# COMPACT_ATOMS: atom_id res chain seq x y z
N MET A 1 -12.15 -43.88 2.15
CA MET A 1 -11.06 -42.92 2.36
C MET A 1 -11.62 -41.52 2.16
N MET A 2 -11.94 -40.84 3.25
CA MET A 2 -12.49 -39.48 3.27
C MET A 2 -11.37 -38.47 3.10
N SER A 3 -11.50 -37.54 2.14
CA SER A 3 -10.64 -36.37 2.04
C SER A 3 -11.48 -35.12 2.38
N LYS A 4 -11.10 -34.44 3.46
CA LYS A 4 -11.70 -33.19 3.94
C LYS A 4 -11.32 -32.02 3.00
N PRO A 5 -12.19 -31.03 2.77
CA PRO A 5 -11.79 -29.77 2.18
C PRO A 5 -11.18 -28.86 3.26
N LEU A 6 -10.00 -28.31 2.96
CA LEU A 6 -9.33 -27.31 3.78
C LEU A 6 -9.99 -25.95 3.50
N GLY A 7 -10.76 -25.48 4.47
CA GLY A 7 -11.49 -24.23 4.41
C GLY A 7 -10.61 -22.99 4.57
N MET A 8 -10.95 -21.97 3.79
CA MET A 8 -11.42 -20.68 4.31
C MET A 8 -10.46 -19.95 5.28
N PHE A 9 -9.52 -19.18 4.72
CA PHE A 9 -8.92 -18.04 5.42
C PHE A 9 -9.64 -16.77 4.96
N PHE A 10 -10.73 -16.47 5.65
CA PHE A 10 -11.38 -15.16 5.70
C PHE A 10 -11.05 -14.52 7.06
N LEU A 11 -11.07 -13.17 7.12
CA LEU A 11 -10.82 -12.28 8.28
C LEU A 11 -9.34 -11.87 8.40
N LEU A 12 -8.95 -10.61 8.65
CA LEU A 12 -9.60 -9.49 9.33
C LEU A 12 -9.18 -8.14 8.69
N LEU A 13 -10.06 -7.13 8.71
CA LEU A 13 -9.84 -5.84 9.40
C LEU A 13 -11.03 -4.90 9.17
N ALA A 14 -11.98 -4.94 10.12
CA ALA A 14 -12.96 -3.90 10.33
C ALA A 14 -13.03 -3.61 11.83
N ALA A 15 -12.72 -2.37 12.24
CA ALA A 15 -13.39 -1.61 13.29
C ALA A 15 -12.56 -0.36 13.65
N CYS A 16 -12.96 0.80 13.13
CA CYS A 16 -12.70 2.08 13.80
C CYS A 16 -13.80 2.25 14.86
N ALA A 17 -13.47 2.00 16.13
CA ALA A 17 -14.36 2.31 17.24
C ALA A 17 -14.03 3.72 17.77
N VAL A 18 -15.04 4.60 17.77
CA VAL A 18 -15.01 5.94 18.36
C VAL A 18 -15.50 5.83 19.79
N ALA A 19 -14.67 6.20 20.77
CA ALA A 19 -15.08 6.31 22.17
C ALA A 19 -15.47 7.78 22.49
N PRO A 20 -16.56 8.02 23.24
CA PRO A 20 -16.94 9.35 23.69
C PRO A 20 -16.11 9.77 24.93
N GLY A 21 -15.54 10.98 24.88
CA GLY A 21 -14.79 11.58 25.98
C GLY A 21 -15.70 12.25 27.01
N LEU A 22 -15.49 11.95 28.30
CA LEU A 22 -16.04 12.69 29.43
C LEU A 22 -15.02 13.73 29.91
N ALA A 23 -15.49 14.97 30.03
CA ALA A 23 -14.77 16.12 30.56
C ALA A 23 -14.74 16.09 32.11
N GLN A 24 -13.62 16.47 32.71
CA GLN A 24 -13.55 16.89 34.12
C GLN A 24 -12.62 18.11 34.27
N THR A 25 -13.17 19.15 34.88
CA THR A 25 -12.55 20.44 35.24
C THR A 25 -11.80 20.34 36.59
N PRO A 26 -10.85 21.27 36.91
CA PRO A 26 -9.82 21.09 37.94
C PRO A 26 -10.08 21.85 39.26
N ALA A 27 -9.39 21.47 40.35
CA ALA A 27 -9.19 22.32 41.53
C ALA A 27 -7.97 21.93 42.41
N ALA A 28 -7.06 22.92 42.56
CA ALA A 28 -6.25 23.37 43.71
C ALA A 28 -5.22 22.50 44.50
N ALA A 29 -3.97 23.04 44.47
CA ALA A 29 -2.75 23.08 45.32
C ALA A 29 -2.83 22.77 46.86
N PRO A 30 -1.74 22.43 47.62
CA PRO A 30 -0.49 23.23 47.74
C PRO A 30 0.89 22.57 48.03
N GLN A 31 1.94 23.35 47.69
CA GLN A 31 3.29 23.57 48.28
C GLN A 31 4.14 22.42 48.87
N GLY A 32 5.39 22.33 48.36
CA GLY A 32 6.52 21.69 49.05
C GLY A 32 7.80 21.75 48.19
N ALA A 33 8.78 22.55 48.60
CA ALA A 33 10.04 22.76 47.89
C ALA A 33 11.01 21.57 48.06
N ALA A 34 11.50 21.03 46.93
CA ALA A 34 12.70 20.21 46.85
C ALA A 34 13.38 20.41 45.48
N ALA A 35 14.72 20.37 45.46
CA ALA A 35 15.63 20.76 44.39
C ALA A 35 15.35 20.11 43.01
N PRO A 36 15.76 20.75 41.89
CA PRO A 36 15.41 20.29 40.54
C PRO A 36 16.13 18.99 40.17
N ALA A 37 15.41 17.88 40.21
CA ALA A 37 15.74 16.70 39.43
C ALA A 37 15.47 17.01 37.95
N ALA A 38 16.47 16.79 37.09
CA ALA A 38 16.33 16.93 35.65
C ALA A 38 15.14 16.09 35.14
N PRO A 39 14.32 16.61 34.21
CA PRO A 39 13.21 15.83 33.65
C PRO A 39 13.75 14.61 32.94
N ALA A 40 13.44 13.42 33.45
CA ALA A 40 13.45 12.20 32.65
C ALA A 40 12.41 12.42 31.53
N VAL A 41 12.90 12.68 30.32
CA VAL A 41 12.06 12.72 29.12
C VAL A 41 11.37 11.36 29.02
N PRO A 42 10.04 11.29 28.95
CA PRO A 42 9.35 10.06 28.62
C PRO A 42 9.82 9.63 27.24
N SER A 43 10.56 8.53 27.17
CA SER A 43 10.86 7.83 25.93
C SER A 43 9.52 7.44 25.30
N THR A 44 9.00 8.25 24.39
CA THR A 44 7.97 7.81 23.46
C THR A 44 8.45 6.50 22.84
N PRO A 45 7.61 5.45 22.78
CA PRO A 45 7.97 4.23 22.07
C PRO A 45 8.28 4.60 20.62
N GLN A 46 9.57 4.76 20.30
CA GLN A 46 10.03 4.73 18.93
C GLN A 46 9.55 3.39 18.40
N ALA A 47 8.60 3.43 17.47
CA ALA A 47 8.24 2.28 16.66
C ALA A 47 9.55 1.63 16.24
N ALA A 48 9.78 0.41 16.72
CA ALA A 48 11.01 -0.30 16.49
C ALA A 48 11.25 -0.32 14.99
N VAL A 49 12.25 0.46 14.54
CA VAL A 49 12.81 0.30 13.22
C VAL A 49 13.31 -1.14 13.22
N GLN A 50 12.62 -2.03 12.51
CA GLN A 50 13.04 -3.42 12.41
C GLN A 50 14.38 -3.45 11.66
N ALA A 51 15.46 -3.38 12.42
CA ALA A 51 16.76 -3.81 11.99
C ALA A 51 16.68 -5.34 11.80
N GLY A 52 16.79 -5.82 10.56
CA GLY A 52 17.16 -7.22 10.31
C GLY A 52 16.43 -7.99 9.21
N SER A 53 15.45 -7.43 8.48
CA SER A 53 14.92 -8.12 7.31
C SER A 53 15.87 -7.93 6.11
N ARG A 54 16.40 -9.05 5.58
CA ARG A 54 17.18 -9.04 4.33
C ARG A 54 16.40 -8.28 3.23
N PRO A 55 17.04 -7.37 2.47
CA PRO A 55 16.36 -6.69 1.39
C PRO A 55 15.78 -7.69 0.38
N HIS A 56 14.60 -7.38 -0.15
CA HIS A 56 13.99 -8.15 -1.21
C HIS A 56 14.93 -8.21 -2.44
N PRO A 57 15.00 -9.32 -3.19
CA PRO A 57 15.90 -9.44 -4.34
C PRO A 57 15.76 -8.31 -5.37
N ILE A 58 14.54 -7.81 -5.60
CA ILE A 58 14.27 -6.66 -6.48
C ILE A 58 14.93 -5.38 -5.94
N THR A 59 14.84 -5.16 -4.63
CA THR A 59 15.51 -4.03 -3.96
C THR A 59 17.02 -4.12 -4.15
N LEU A 60 17.59 -5.31 -3.97
CA LEU A 60 19.02 -5.53 -4.15
C LEU A 60 19.44 -5.27 -5.60
N ALA A 61 18.67 -5.76 -6.58
CA ALA A 61 18.93 -5.52 -8.00
C ALA A 61 18.87 -4.02 -8.36
N ALA A 62 17.88 -3.29 -7.83
CA ALA A 62 17.77 -1.84 -8.04
C ALA A 62 18.96 -1.09 -7.43
N ALA A 63 19.36 -1.45 -6.20
CA ALA A 63 20.52 -0.84 -5.53
C ALA A 63 21.83 -1.12 -6.26
N GLN A 64 22.02 -2.34 -6.78
CA GLN A 64 23.19 -2.71 -7.59
C GLN A 64 23.28 -1.90 -8.90
N GLN A 65 22.15 -1.38 -9.39
CA GLN A 65 22.10 -0.49 -10.56
C GLN A 65 22.07 1.01 -10.19
N GLY A 66 22.37 1.36 -8.93
CA GLY A 66 22.54 2.74 -8.48
C GLY A 66 21.30 3.42 -7.91
N VAL A 67 20.21 2.67 -7.64
CA VAL A 67 19.00 3.19 -6.98
C VAL A 67 19.10 3.00 -5.47
N LEU A 68 19.72 3.96 -4.78
CA LEU A 68 20.01 3.91 -3.35
C LEU A 68 18.97 4.67 -2.52
N SER A 69 18.67 5.92 -2.89
CA SER A 69 17.70 6.81 -2.25
C SER A 69 16.28 6.23 -2.21
N CYS A 70 15.90 5.46 -3.23
CA CYS A 70 14.59 4.80 -3.28
C CYS A 70 14.58 3.35 -2.78
N SER A 71 15.72 2.78 -2.38
CA SER A 71 15.82 1.36 -2.01
C SER A 71 14.87 0.94 -0.89
N GLY A 72 14.76 1.74 0.18
CA GLY A 72 13.85 1.47 1.29
C GLY A 72 12.38 1.43 0.86
N ARG A 73 11.96 2.37 0.00
CA ARG A 73 10.58 2.43 -0.51
C ARG A 73 10.29 1.29 -1.48
N ILE A 74 11.25 0.95 -2.36
CA ILE A 74 11.14 -0.23 -3.23
C ILE A 74 10.92 -1.47 -2.38
N ASN A 75 11.73 -1.66 -1.33
CA ASN A 75 11.61 -2.80 -0.43
C ASN A 75 10.25 -2.87 0.25
N GLN A 76 9.75 -1.75 0.74
CA GLN A 76 8.43 -1.70 1.36
C GLN A 76 7.34 -2.13 0.37
N VAL A 77 7.34 -1.56 -0.85
CA VAL A 77 6.30 -1.83 -1.86
C VAL A 77 6.33 -3.28 -2.31
N VAL A 78 7.49 -3.83 -2.68
CA VAL A 78 7.56 -5.22 -3.19
C VAL A 78 7.18 -6.25 -2.11
N ASN A 79 7.50 -5.98 -0.84
CA ASN A 79 7.06 -6.84 0.25
C ASN A 79 5.54 -6.70 0.51
N ALA A 80 5.02 -5.48 0.51
CA ALA A 80 3.59 -5.22 0.72
C ALA A 80 2.72 -5.81 -0.40
N LEU A 81 3.22 -5.80 -1.65
CA LEU A 81 2.58 -6.45 -2.79
C LEU A 81 2.69 -7.98 -2.76
N GLY A 82 3.51 -8.54 -1.87
CA GLY A 82 3.73 -9.99 -1.79
C GLY A 82 4.43 -10.53 -3.04
N VAL A 83 5.37 -9.78 -3.60
CA VAL A 83 6.13 -10.23 -4.76
C VAL A 83 6.92 -11.48 -4.40
N THR A 84 6.86 -12.49 -5.27
CA THR A 84 7.51 -13.79 -5.08
C THR A 84 8.33 -14.18 -6.31
N ASP A 85 8.98 -15.33 -6.25
CA ASP A 85 9.67 -15.97 -7.38
C ASP A 85 8.74 -16.33 -8.55
N LYS A 86 7.41 -16.34 -8.33
CA LYS A 86 6.40 -16.53 -9.38
C LYS A 86 5.99 -15.25 -10.10
N SER A 87 6.59 -14.11 -9.73
CA SER A 87 6.26 -12.82 -10.33
C SER A 87 7.25 -12.47 -11.44
N GLY A 88 6.74 -11.92 -12.54
CA GLY A 88 7.57 -11.26 -13.56
C GLY A 88 7.97 -9.87 -13.08
N VAL A 89 9.19 -9.43 -13.38
CA VAL A 89 9.73 -8.14 -12.90
C VAL A 89 10.53 -7.48 -14.01
N ALA A 90 10.30 -6.19 -14.25
CA ALA A 90 11.13 -5.35 -15.10
C ALA A 90 11.45 -4.02 -14.40
N LEU A 91 12.74 -3.74 -14.20
CA LEU A 91 13.24 -2.44 -13.75
C LEU A 91 13.58 -1.60 -14.98
N LEU A 92 12.96 -0.44 -15.11
CA LEU A 92 13.10 0.43 -16.29
C LEU A 92 13.99 1.64 -15.94
N LEU A 93 15.27 1.38 -15.66
CA LEU A 93 16.15 2.42 -15.15
C LEU A 93 16.56 3.44 -16.22
N PRO A 94 16.68 4.73 -15.85
CA PRO A 94 17.27 5.72 -16.75
C PRO A 94 18.75 5.40 -16.99
N PRO A 95 19.31 5.79 -18.15
CA PRO A 95 20.68 5.43 -18.53
C PRO A 95 21.76 6.10 -17.66
N ALA A 96 21.43 7.16 -16.92
CA ALA A 96 22.33 7.83 -15.99
C ALA A 96 21.54 8.48 -14.85
N GLN A 97 22.24 8.75 -13.74
CA GLN A 97 21.67 9.43 -12.56
C GLN A 97 20.43 8.72 -12.00
N GLN A 98 20.48 7.39 -11.90
CA GLN A 98 19.37 6.54 -11.45
C GLN A 98 18.82 7.01 -10.11
N ASP A 99 19.69 7.45 -9.21
CA ASP A 99 19.30 7.88 -7.86
C ASP A 99 18.66 9.27 -7.78
N GLN A 100 18.63 10.01 -8.88
CA GLN A 100 18.10 11.39 -8.95
C GLN A 100 16.91 11.50 -9.90
N ARG A 101 16.36 10.37 -10.33
CA ARG A 101 15.32 10.30 -11.36
C ARG A 101 14.25 9.30 -10.95
N LEU A 102 13.15 9.33 -11.69
CA LEU A 102 12.08 8.36 -11.52
C LEU A 102 12.59 6.95 -11.86
N VAL A 103 12.22 5.98 -11.05
CA VAL A 103 12.54 4.57 -11.19
C VAL A 103 11.22 3.82 -11.39
N PRO A 104 10.82 3.52 -12.63
CA PRO A 104 9.70 2.65 -12.90
C PRO A 104 10.06 1.19 -12.68
N LEU A 105 9.11 0.47 -12.11
CA LEU A 105 9.11 -0.97 -11.91
C LEU A 105 7.79 -1.51 -12.46
N VAL A 106 7.88 -2.54 -13.29
CA VAL A 106 6.72 -3.29 -13.76
C VAL A 106 6.76 -4.68 -13.16
N LEU A 107 5.61 -5.15 -12.68
CA LEU A 107 5.44 -6.50 -12.16
C LEU A 107 4.29 -7.19 -12.90
N GLU A 108 4.48 -8.47 -13.17
CA GLU A 108 3.39 -9.39 -13.48
C GLU A 108 3.20 -10.30 -12.28
N MET A 109 2.01 -10.32 -11.69
CA MET A 109 1.71 -11.17 -10.53
C MET A 109 0.52 -12.10 -10.81
N PRO A 110 0.57 -13.37 -10.38
CA PRO A 110 -0.59 -14.25 -10.48
C PRO A 110 -1.74 -13.74 -9.60
N THR A 111 -2.96 -13.90 -10.08
CA THR A 111 -4.19 -13.60 -9.33
C THR A 111 -4.82 -14.88 -8.81
N THR A 112 -5.63 -14.77 -7.76
CA THR A 112 -6.40 -15.89 -7.20
C THR A 112 -7.45 -16.46 -8.16
N GLN A 113 -7.77 -15.72 -9.22
CA GLN A 113 -8.74 -16.11 -10.26
C GLN A 113 -8.08 -16.82 -11.46
N GLY A 114 -6.77 -17.09 -11.40
CA GLY A 114 -6.05 -17.80 -12.45
C GLY A 114 -5.58 -16.94 -13.63
N GLY A 115 -5.72 -15.62 -13.57
CA GLY A 115 -5.11 -14.66 -14.50
C GLY A 115 -3.90 -13.94 -13.91
N SER A 116 -3.39 -12.93 -14.62
CA SER A 116 -2.29 -12.06 -14.14
C SER A 116 -2.79 -10.65 -13.82
N ALA A 117 -2.17 -10.05 -12.81
CA ALA A 117 -2.23 -8.61 -12.54
C ALA A 117 -0.99 -7.96 -13.15
N TYR A 118 -1.21 -6.87 -13.89
CA TYR A 118 -0.14 -5.97 -14.31
C TYR A 118 -0.01 -4.88 -13.25
N ILE A 119 1.17 -4.72 -12.66
CA ILE A 119 1.44 -3.66 -11.69
C ILE A 119 2.51 -2.73 -12.25
N SER A 120 2.22 -1.44 -12.32
CA SER A 120 3.21 -0.41 -12.62
C SER A 120 3.44 0.41 -11.36
N ALA A 121 4.66 0.37 -10.84
CA ALA A 121 5.09 1.20 -9.72
C ALA A 121 6.12 2.22 -10.21
N THR A 122 6.02 3.45 -9.72
CA THR A 122 7.01 4.50 -9.98
C THR A 122 7.52 5.02 -8.64
N PHE A 123 8.84 5.05 -8.51
CA PHE A 123 9.54 5.56 -7.33
C PHE A 123 10.27 6.85 -7.71
N ALA A 124 10.17 7.89 -6.90
CA ALA A 124 10.84 9.17 -7.16
C ALA A 124 11.46 9.74 -5.88
N PRO A 125 12.76 10.13 -5.91
CA PRO A 125 13.39 10.82 -4.79
C PRO A 125 12.62 12.08 -4.40
N ASN A 126 12.53 12.35 -3.09
CA ASN A 126 11.90 13.54 -2.55
C ASN A 126 12.93 14.44 -1.83
N GLN A 127 12.52 15.67 -1.46
CA GLN A 127 13.41 16.65 -0.83
C GLN A 127 13.76 16.32 0.64
N ALA A 128 13.15 15.28 1.23
CA ALA A 128 13.35 14.89 2.62
C ALA A 128 14.29 13.67 2.75
N ASN A 129 15.22 13.48 1.79
CA ASN A 129 16.10 12.30 1.71
C ASN A 129 15.34 10.96 1.72
N GLY A 130 14.12 10.96 1.18
CA GLY A 130 13.28 9.79 1.04
C GLY A 130 12.83 9.60 -0.40
N CYS A 131 11.89 8.70 -0.60
CA CYS A 131 11.32 8.40 -1.90
C CYS A 131 9.81 8.27 -1.80
N GLY A 132 9.10 9.04 -2.61
CA GLY A 132 7.68 8.83 -2.85
C GLY A 132 7.49 7.68 -3.82
N ALA A 133 6.35 7.00 -3.73
CA ALA A 133 5.95 6.00 -4.70
C ALA A 133 4.49 6.17 -5.10
N ASN A 134 4.18 5.77 -6.32
CA ASN A 134 2.83 5.43 -6.71
C ASN A 134 2.86 4.05 -7.34
N TYR A 135 1.75 3.32 -7.25
CA TYR A 135 1.59 2.13 -8.06
C TYR A 135 0.14 1.90 -8.44
N ASP A 136 -0.03 1.32 -9.63
CA ASP A 136 -1.30 0.91 -10.20
C ASP A 136 -1.29 -0.60 -10.38
N ALA A 137 -2.23 -1.30 -9.74
CA ALA A 137 -2.49 -2.71 -9.99
C ALA A 137 -3.71 -2.85 -10.91
N VAL A 138 -3.47 -3.36 -12.12
CA VAL A 138 -4.44 -3.55 -13.19
C VAL A 138 -4.81 -5.03 -13.29
N VAL A 139 -6.10 -5.33 -13.17
CA VAL A 139 -6.62 -6.70 -13.27
C VAL A 139 -7.81 -6.72 -14.22
N TYR A 140 -7.80 -7.69 -15.13
CA TYR A 140 -8.97 -8.01 -15.95
C TYR A 140 -9.89 -8.99 -15.22
N TRP A 141 -11.18 -8.73 -15.32
CA TRP A 141 -12.25 -9.54 -14.78
C TRP A 141 -13.16 -10.00 -15.91
N PRO A 142 -13.45 -11.31 -16.03
CA PRO A 142 -14.45 -11.82 -16.97
C PRO A 142 -15.87 -11.64 -16.41
N LYS A 143 -16.16 -10.43 -15.88
CA LYS A 143 -17.42 -10.02 -15.26
C LYS A 143 -17.66 -8.54 -15.54
N SER A 144 -18.92 -8.12 -15.52
CA SER A 144 -19.26 -6.71 -15.64
C SER A 144 -18.70 -5.89 -14.46
N CYS A 145 -18.48 -4.58 -14.66
CA CYS A 145 -17.98 -3.75 -13.56
C CYS A 145 -18.97 -3.63 -12.39
N ASP A 146 -20.27 -3.77 -12.64
CA ASP A 146 -21.28 -3.79 -11.58
C ASP A 146 -21.14 -5.04 -10.71
N GLU A 147 -20.96 -6.22 -11.32
CA GLU A 147 -20.68 -7.46 -10.58
C GLU A 147 -19.35 -7.39 -9.83
N VAL A 148 -18.29 -6.84 -10.44
CA VAL A 148 -17.00 -6.66 -9.77
C VAL A 148 -17.14 -5.72 -8.56
N THR A 149 -17.92 -4.65 -8.68
CA THR A 149 -18.23 -3.76 -7.56
C THR A 149 -18.91 -4.52 -6.43
N GLN A 150 -19.95 -5.31 -6.74
CA GLN A 150 -20.74 -6.03 -5.74
C GLN A 150 -20.02 -7.22 -5.11
N GLN A 151 -19.11 -7.88 -5.83
CA GLN A 151 -18.48 -9.12 -5.37
C GLN A 151 -17.09 -8.88 -4.77
N SER A 152 -16.33 -7.94 -5.30
CA SER A 152 -14.91 -7.73 -4.91
C SER A 152 -14.70 -6.41 -4.16
N TYR A 153 -15.61 -5.45 -4.31
CA TYR A 153 -15.47 -4.11 -3.73
C TYR A 153 -16.73 -3.65 -2.98
N ALA A 154 -17.55 -4.59 -2.48
CA ALA A 154 -18.85 -4.30 -1.87
C ALA A 154 -18.78 -3.34 -0.68
N SER A 155 -17.65 -3.35 0.03
CA SER A 155 -17.38 -2.50 1.20
C SER A 155 -16.87 -1.11 0.83
N LEU A 156 -16.53 -0.86 -0.44
CA LEU A 156 -15.98 0.42 -0.87
C LEU A 156 -17.10 1.39 -1.21
N LYS A 157 -16.91 2.66 -0.82
CA LYS A 157 -17.87 3.73 -1.13
C LYS A 157 -17.75 4.11 -2.60
N LEU A 158 -18.87 4.07 -3.33
CA LEU A 158 -18.97 4.64 -4.67
C LEU A 158 -18.81 6.16 -4.61
N LEU A 159 -17.78 6.69 -5.29
CA LEU A 159 -17.56 8.14 -5.43
C LEU A 159 -18.25 8.72 -6.67
N GLY A 160 -18.62 7.85 -7.61
CA GLY A 160 -19.30 8.21 -8.85
C GLY A 160 -18.54 7.71 -10.07
N ARG A 161 -18.69 8.43 -11.18
CA ARG A 161 -17.97 8.18 -12.43
C ARG A 161 -17.07 9.38 -12.71
N LEU A 162 -15.96 9.18 -13.42
CA LEU A 162 -15.10 10.27 -13.85
C LEU A 162 -15.84 11.21 -14.81
N ILE A 163 -15.99 10.80 -16.07
CA ILE A 163 -16.78 11.54 -17.06
C ILE A 163 -17.92 10.69 -17.62
N LYS A 164 -17.63 9.43 -17.95
CA LYS A 164 -18.57 8.53 -18.60
C LYS A 164 -18.48 7.13 -18.01
N ASP A 165 -17.53 6.34 -18.50
CA ASP A 165 -17.57 4.88 -18.26
C ASP A 165 -16.74 4.43 -17.06
N VAL A 166 -15.79 5.25 -16.58
CA VAL A 166 -14.91 4.89 -15.46
C VAL A 166 -15.60 5.17 -14.13
N VAL A 167 -15.92 4.12 -13.39
CA VAL A 167 -16.42 4.20 -12.01
C VAL A 167 -15.25 4.39 -11.06
N MET A 168 -15.41 5.23 -10.03
CA MET A 168 -14.42 5.45 -8.98
C MET A 168 -14.98 5.02 -7.63
N LEU A 169 -14.22 4.20 -6.92
CA LEU A 169 -14.51 3.74 -5.57
C LEU A 169 -13.46 4.27 -4.60
N ASP A 170 -13.92 4.62 -3.40
CA ASP A 170 -13.06 5.06 -2.31
C ASP A 170 -12.48 3.87 -1.55
N CYS A 171 -11.15 3.85 -1.44
CA CYS A 171 -10.41 2.84 -0.69
C CYS A 171 -9.52 3.50 0.40
N GLY A 172 -9.81 4.75 0.76
CA GLY A 172 -9.06 5.53 1.76
C GLY A 172 -8.34 6.73 1.17
N THR A 173 -7.64 7.47 2.01
CA THR A 173 -7.10 8.80 1.67
C THR A 173 -6.18 8.78 0.44
N ASN A 174 -5.25 7.82 0.38
CA ASN A 174 -4.23 7.76 -0.67
C ASN A 174 -4.48 6.65 -1.70
N MET A 175 -5.68 6.08 -1.72
CA MET A 175 -5.99 4.90 -2.53
C MET A 175 -7.36 5.02 -3.17
N LYS A 176 -7.45 4.63 -4.43
CA LYS A 176 -8.69 4.61 -5.22
C LYS A 176 -8.75 3.37 -6.08
N VAL A 177 -9.95 2.87 -6.32
CA VAL A 177 -10.19 1.81 -7.31
C VAL A 177 -11.00 2.41 -8.46
N PHE A 178 -10.53 2.21 -9.68
CA PHE A 178 -11.21 2.60 -10.89
C PHE A 178 -11.68 1.35 -11.61
N LEU A 179 -12.94 1.33 -12.06
CA LEU A 179 -13.49 0.23 -12.85
C LEU A 179 -13.86 0.75 -14.24
N LEU A 180 -13.31 0.12 -15.27
CA LEU A 180 -13.51 0.45 -16.67
C LEU A 180 -14.12 -0.76 -17.40
N PRO A 181 -15.27 -0.62 -18.10
CA PRO A 181 -15.82 -1.69 -18.92
C PRO A 181 -14.83 -2.14 -20.00
N ALA A 182 -14.72 -3.46 -20.19
CA ALA A 182 -13.87 -4.10 -21.18
C ALA A 182 -14.72 -5.04 -22.06
N GLY A 183 -15.25 -4.49 -23.15
CA GLY A 183 -16.21 -5.21 -24.00
C GLY A 183 -17.60 -5.32 -23.35
N ALA A 184 -18.38 -6.30 -23.80
CA ALA A 184 -19.78 -6.45 -23.38
C ALA A 184 -19.94 -6.99 -21.94
N ALA A 185 -18.98 -7.78 -21.45
CA ALA A 185 -19.10 -8.49 -20.18
C ALA A 185 -17.80 -8.50 -19.35
N GLY A 186 -16.78 -7.72 -19.74
CA GLY A 186 -15.52 -7.63 -19.02
C GLY A 186 -15.40 -6.34 -18.22
N CYS A 187 -14.50 -6.35 -17.24
CA CYS A 187 -14.13 -5.16 -16.48
C CYS A 187 -12.62 -5.14 -16.25
N ILE A 188 -12.03 -3.95 -16.30
CA ILE A 188 -10.68 -3.69 -15.84
C ILE A 188 -10.78 -2.96 -14.51
N SER A 189 -10.21 -3.52 -13.45
CA SER A 189 -10.00 -2.78 -12.21
C SER A 189 -8.59 -2.22 -12.18
N ILE A 190 -8.47 -0.95 -11.80
CA ILE A 190 -7.20 -0.28 -11.56
C ILE A 190 -7.22 0.17 -10.11
N LYS A 191 -6.46 -0.50 -9.24
CA LYS A 191 -6.22 -0.04 -7.87
C LYS A 191 -4.98 0.84 -7.87
N ARG A 192 -5.15 2.13 -7.59
CA ARG A 192 -4.06 3.10 -7.47
C ARG A 192 -3.80 3.42 -6.02
N GLU A 193 -2.54 3.38 -5.61
CA GLU A 193 -2.10 3.84 -4.29
C GLU A 193 -0.90 4.79 -4.41
N ILE A 194 -0.90 5.82 -3.56
CA ILE A 194 0.17 6.81 -3.45
C ILE A 194 0.80 6.71 -2.06
N LEU A 195 2.13 6.63 -2.02
CA LEU A 195 2.94 6.57 -0.81
C LEU A 195 3.86 7.78 -0.78
N LEU A 196 3.72 8.61 0.26
CA LEU A 196 4.57 9.78 0.49
C LEU A 196 5.68 9.43 1.49
#